data_AF-A0A368E3D2-F1
#
_entry.id   AF-A0A368E3D2-F1
#
_cell.length_a   1.000
_cell.length_b   1.000
_cell.length_c   1.000
_cell.angle_alpha   90.00
_cell.angle_beta   90.00
_cell.angle_gamma   90.00
#
_symmetry.space_group_name_H-M   'P 1'
#
loop_
_entity.id
_entity.type
_entity.pdbx_description
1 polymer ?
#
loop_
_entity_poly.entity_id
_entity_poly.type
_entity_poly.pdbx_seq_one_letter_code
_entity_poly.pdbx_strand_id
1 'polypeptide(L)'
;MTATLVIGPYSDIDVAGLKSAFDPFFLDKPADISGLEQTIQSQITAVAFKGHASFDGGLMDMLPNLKLIANYGVGYDAINI
;
A
#
# COMPACT_ATOMS: atom_id res chain seq x y z
N MET A 1 3.67 -16.31 -0.10
CA MET A 1 4.19 -14.94 0.01
C MET A 1 3.07 -14.02 -0.45
N THR A 2 2.74 -12.98 0.31
CA THR A 2 1.60 -12.08 0.01
C THR A 2 2.08 -10.94 -0.88
N ALA A 3 1.34 -10.61 -1.93
CA ALA A 3 1.60 -9.42 -2.74
C ALA A 3 1.15 -8.18 -1.94
N THR A 4 2.14 -7.45 -1.42
CA THR A 4 1.95 -6.32 -0.52
C THR A 4 2.32 -5.05 -1.25
N LEU A 5 1.47 -4.02 -1.19
CA LEU A 5 1.79 -2.70 -1.69
C LEU A 5 2.28 -1.84 -0.53
N VAL A 6 3.49 -1.30 -0.63
CA VAL A 6 4.10 -0.43 0.38
C VAL A 6 4.09 0.99 -0.15
N ILE A 7 3.45 1.91 0.57
CA ILE A 7 3.28 3.29 0.13
C ILE A 7 3.85 4.25 1.18
N GLY A 8 4.79 5.10 0.76
CA GLY A 8 5.31 6.21 1.55
C GLY A 8 6.74 6.02 2.08
N PRO A 9 7.24 7.00 2.87
CA PRO A 9 8.66 7.09 3.23
C PRO A 9 9.01 6.16 4.41
N TYR A 10 9.24 4.89 4.11
CA TYR A 10 9.80 3.93 5.05
C TYR A 10 11.32 4.13 5.22
N SER A 11 11.84 3.83 6.42
CA SER A 11 13.29 3.85 6.63
C SER A 11 13.96 2.65 5.95
N ASP A 12 15.26 2.70 5.72
CA ASP A 12 16.00 1.58 5.11
C ASP A 12 15.84 0.27 5.91
N ILE A 13 15.75 0.38 7.24
CA ILE A 13 15.53 -0.76 8.14
C ILE A 13 14.14 -1.36 7.91
N ASP A 14 13.11 -0.52 7.82
CA ASP A 14 11.74 -0.97 7.57
C ASP A 14 11.62 -1.61 6.18
N VAL A 15 12.23 -1.00 5.16
CA VAL A 15 12.28 -1.52 3.79
C VAL A 15 12.95 -2.89 3.75
N ALA A 16 14.07 -3.06 4.46
CA ALA A 16 14.75 -4.36 4.56
C ALA A 16 13.85 -5.42 5.21
N GLY A 17 13.16 -5.07 6.30
CA GLY A 17 12.20 -5.96 6.95
C GLY A 17 11.04 -6.36 6.03
N LEU A 18 10.46 -5.40 5.32
CA LEU A 18 9.36 -5.63 4.37
C LEU A 18 9.78 -6.54 3.21
N LYS A 19 10.96 -6.32 2.64
CA LYS A 19 11.53 -7.18 1.57
C LYS A 19 11.87 -8.58 2.07
N SER A 20 12.21 -8.73 3.34
CA SER A 20 12.51 -10.05 3.92
C SER A 20 11.25 -10.85 4.23
N ALA A 21 10.13 -10.20 4.54
CA ALA A 21 8.91 -10.85 5.02
C ALA A 21 7.85 -11.06 3.92
N PHE A 22 7.86 -10.22 2.88
CA PHE A 22 6.81 -10.17 1.85
C PHE A 22 7.39 -10.10 0.44
N ASP A 23 6.51 -10.04 -0.55
CA ASP A 23 6.84 -9.67 -1.93
C ASP A 23 6.31 -8.25 -2.22
N PRO A 24 7.02 -7.21 -1.77
CA PRO A 24 6.50 -5.84 -1.79
C PRO A 24 6.68 -5.13 -3.13
N PHE A 25 5.62 -4.47 -3.58
CA PHE A 25 5.69 -3.38 -4.55
C PHE A 25 5.80 -2.05 -3.79
N PHE A 26 6.77 -1.21 -4.13
CA PHE A 26 6.96 0.08 -3.47
C PHE A 26 6.44 1.22 -4.35
N LEU A 27 5.67 2.11 -3.74
CA LEU A 27 5.21 3.37 -4.33
C LEU A 27 5.55 4.53 -3.38
N ASP A 28 5.82 5.69 -3.95
CA ASP A 28 6.05 6.90 -3.15
C ASP A 28 4.73 7.47 -2.64
N LYS A 29 3.67 7.44 -3.48
CA LYS A 29 2.38 8.07 -3.18
C LYS A 29 1.20 7.17 -3.56
N PRO A 30 0.04 7.31 -2.88
CA PRO A 30 -1.19 6.59 -3.26
C PRO A 30 -1.61 6.78 -4.72
N ALA A 31 -1.43 7.98 -5.27
CA ALA A 31 -1.80 8.29 -6.65
C ALA A 31 -1.05 7.42 -7.68
N ASP A 32 0.12 6.89 -7.32
CA ASP A 32 0.95 6.07 -8.20
C ASP A 32 0.33 4.67 -8.46
N ILE A 33 -0.70 4.28 -7.70
CA ILE A 33 -1.49 3.05 -7.95
C ILE A 33 -2.08 3.05 -9.36
N SER A 34 -2.45 4.23 -9.86
CA SER A 34 -2.97 4.40 -11.20
C SER A 34 -2.01 4.04 -12.32
N GLY A 35 -0.70 4.04 -12.04
CA GLY A 35 0.34 3.62 -12.97
C GLY A 35 0.67 2.12 -12.93
N LEU A 36 0.13 1.36 -11.97
CA LEU A 36 0.37 -0.08 -11.91
C LEU A 36 -0.38 -0.82 -13.02
N GLU A 37 0.20 -1.90 -13.53
CA GLU A 37 -0.52 -2.82 -14.40
C GLU A 37 -1.72 -3.44 -13.68
N GLN A 38 -2.83 -3.64 -14.40
CA GLN A 38 -4.05 -4.24 -13.84
C GLN A 38 -3.79 -5.65 -13.25
N THR A 39 -2.82 -6.38 -13.80
CA THR A 39 -2.36 -7.67 -13.31
C THR A 39 -1.72 -7.57 -11.93
N ILE A 40 -0.95 -6.52 -11.66
CA ILE A 40 -0.33 -6.25 -10.35
C ILE A 40 -1.41 -5.77 -9.38
N GLN A 41 -2.24 -4.80 -9.79
CA GLN A 41 -3.37 -4.30 -9.01
C GLN A 41 -4.27 -5.42 -8.49
N SER A 42 -4.57 -6.39 -9.35
CA SER A 42 -5.39 -7.56 -9.01
C SER A 42 -4.69 -8.55 -8.07
N GLN A 43 -3.36 -8.52 -7.94
CA GLN A 43 -2.63 -9.40 -7.02
C GLN A 43 -2.55 -8.82 -5.60
N ILE A 44 -2.59 -7.50 -5.45
CA ILE A 44 -2.45 -6.83 -4.15
C ILE A 44 -3.58 -7.26 -3.22
N THR A 45 -3.21 -7.82 -2.07
CA THR A 45 -4.17 -8.17 -1.00
C THR A 45 -3.96 -7.36 0.27
N ALA A 46 -2.81 -6.71 0.41
CA ALA A 46 -2.47 -5.91 1.58
C ALA A 46 -1.76 -4.62 1.16
N VAL A 47 -2.06 -3.52 1.85
CA VAL A 47 -1.35 -2.24 1.72
C VAL A 47 -0.70 -1.88 3.04
N ALA A 48 0.61 -1.62 3.04
CA ALA A 48 1.32 -1.00 4.15
C ALA A 48 1.45 0.51 3.87
N PHE A 49 0.65 1.33 4.56
CA PHE A 49 0.50 2.75 4.27
C PHE A 49 1.20 3.62 5.32
N LYS A 50 2.09 4.51 4.90
CA LYS A 50 2.74 5.50 5.76
C LYS A 50 2.65 6.89 5.14
N GLY A 51 1.81 7.76 5.70
CA GLY A 51 1.72 9.14 5.24
C GLY A 51 0.38 9.78 5.56
N HIS A 52 0.20 10.98 5.04
CA HIS A 52 -1.01 11.79 5.25
C HIS A 52 -1.77 12.06 3.94
N ALA A 53 -1.30 11.50 2.82
CA ALA A 53 -1.99 11.62 1.55
C ALA A 53 -3.29 10.81 1.59
N SER A 54 -4.35 11.35 1.00
CA SER A 54 -5.64 10.66 0.95
C SER A 54 -5.51 9.30 0.26
N PHE A 55 -6.03 8.27 0.93
CA PHE A 55 -6.21 6.92 0.45
C PHE A 55 -7.72 6.64 0.43
N ASP A 56 -8.37 7.12 -0.63
CA ASP A 56 -9.83 7.15 -0.75
C ASP A 56 -10.41 5.87 -1.38
N GLY A 57 -11.75 5.81 -1.46
CA GLY A 57 -12.47 4.69 -2.06
C GLY A 57 -12.11 4.46 -3.54
N GLY A 58 -11.83 5.51 -4.30
CA GLY A 58 -11.45 5.39 -5.71
C GLY A 58 -10.12 4.65 -5.88
N LEU A 59 -9.14 4.94 -5.02
CA LEU A 59 -7.87 4.21 -4.99
C LEU A 59 -8.02 2.77 -4.47
N MET A 60 -8.92 2.54 -3.51
CA MET A 60 -9.25 1.20 -3.03
C MET A 60 -9.90 0.34 -4.12
N ASP A 61 -10.79 0.91 -4.93
CA ASP A 61 -11.46 0.22 -6.04
C ASP A 61 -10.48 -0.27 -7.12
N MET A 62 -9.32 0.38 -7.25
CA MET A 62 -8.23 -0.08 -8.13
C MET A 62 -7.53 -1.33 -7.63
N LEU A 63 -7.75 -1.74 -6.38
CA LEU A 63 -7.14 -2.91 -5.74
C LEU A 63 -8.24 -3.92 -5.38
N PRO A 64 -8.82 -4.62 -6.36
CA PRO A 64 -10.07 -5.37 -6.19
C PRO A 64 -9.98 -6.54 -5.20
N ASN A 65 -8.76 -6.98 -4.87
CA ASN A 65 -8.50 -8.07 -3.92
C ASN A 65 -7.95 -7.57 -2.59
N LEU A 66 -8.01 -6.26 -2.31
CA LEU A 66 -7.56 -5.66 -1.07
C LEU A 66 -8.37 -6.18 0.13
N LYS A 67 -7.65 -6.63 1.17
CA LYS A 67 -8.25 -7.20 2.40
C LYS A 67 -7.78 -6.52 3.68
N LEU A 68 -6.61 -5.87 3.62
CA LEU A 68 -5.97 -5.30 4.79
C LEU A 68 -5.22 -4.03 4.40
N ILE A 69 -5.40 -2.98 5.21
CA ILE A 69 -4.55 -1.79 5.18
C ILE A 69 -3.88 -1.68 6.55
N ALA A 70 -2.57 -1.82 6.58
CA ALA A 70 -1.74 -1.61 7.75
C ALA A 70 -1.25 -0.16 7.74
N ASN A 71 -1.84 0.68 8.58
CA ASN A 71 -1.46 2.08 8.71
C ASN A 71 -0.28 2.25 9.67
N TYR A 72 0.81 2.86 9.21
CA TYR A 72 1.94 3.27 10.03
C TYR A 72 1.68 4.66 10.59
N GLY A 73 1.03 4.71 11.75
CA GLY A 73 0.64 5.94 12.42
C GLY A 73 -0.58 5.70 13.33
N VAL A 74 -0.82 6.62 14.26
CA VAL A 74 -1.99 6.55 15.14
C VAL A 74 -3.25 7.02 14.41
N GLY A 75 -3.16 8.15 13.70
CA GLY A 75 -4.27 8.69 12.92
C GLY A 75 -4.44 7.95 11.59
N TYR A 76 -5.68 7.63 11.24
CA TYR A 76 -6.06 6.95 10.00
C TYR A 76 -7.11 7.75 9.20
N ASP A 77 -7.28 9.04 9.51
CA ASP A 77 -8.28 9.92 8.88
C ASP A 77 -8.06 10.13 7.37
N ALA A 78 -6.84 9.83 6.89
CA ALA A 78 -6.52 9.85 5.47
C ALA A 78 -7.06 8.63 4.71
N ILE A 79 -7.51 7.57 5.40
CA ILE A 79 -8.04 6.34 4.82
C ILE A 79 -9.57 6.40 4.86
N ASN A 80 -10.21 6.09 3.75
CA ASN A 80 -11.66 5.94 3.69
C ASN A 80 -12.08 4.61 4.37
N ILE A 81 -12.88 4.67 5.46
CA ILE A 81 -13.34 3.53 6.27
C ILE A 81 -14.79 3.20 5.98
#